data_AF-A0A3A4PLS1-F1
#
_entry.id   AF-A0A3A4PLS1-F1
#
_cell.length_a   1.000
_cell.length_b   1.000
_cell.length_c   1.000
_cell.angle_alpha   90.00
_cell.angle_beta   90.00
_cell.angle_gamma   90.00
#
_symmetry.space_group_name_H-M   'P 1'
#
loop_
_entity.id
_entity.type
_entity.pdbx_description
1 polymer ?
#
loop_
_entity_poly.entity_id
_entity_poly.type
_entity_poly.pdbx_seq_one_letter_code
_entity_poly.pdbx_strand_id
1 'polypeptide(L)' 'MTFKEMMQRLDEITSTLEKEDLELEEGLHLFEEGVGLIREARKRLNTASSKVEKLIGSMEEGLETVEFELEAAGETEE' A
#
# COMPACT_ATOMS: atom_id res chain seq x y z
N MET A 1 2.47 -4.20 -13.61
CA MET A 1 1.88 -4.76 -12.38
C MET A 1 0.58 -4.03 -12.06
N THR A 2 -0.51 -4.75 -11.82
CA THR A 2 -1.82 -4.28 -11.36
C THR A 2 -1.80 -4.10 -9.83
N PHE A 3 -2.84 -3.47 -9.25
CA PHE A 3 -2.94 -3.34 -7.79
C PHE A 3 -2.97 -4.69 -7.08
N LYS A 4 -3.76 -5.64 -7.60
CA LYS A 4 -3.83 -7.00 -7.05
C LYS A 4 -2.47 -7.71 -7.07
N GLU A 5 -1.74 -7.61 -8.17
CA GLU A 5 -0.41 -8.20 -8.26
C GLU A 5 0.55 -7.56 -7.25
N MET A 6 0.50 -6.23 -7.04
CA MET A 6 1.32 -5.57 -6.01
C MET A 6 1.04 -6.09 -4.61
N MET A 7 -0.23 -6.35 -4.26
CA MET A 7 -0.59 -6.92 -2.96
C MET A 7 -0.07 -8.36 -2.82
N GLN A 8 -0.24 -9.19 -3.85
CA GLN A 8 0.30 -10.55 -3.84
C GLN A 8 1.82 -10.57 -3.67
N ARG A 9 2.53 -9.65 -4.32
CA ARG A 9 3.99 -9.56 -4.17
C ARG A 9 4.40 -9.07 -2.78
N LEU A 10 3.66 -8.13 -2.21
CA LEU A 10 3.90 -7.73 -0.81
C LEU A 10 3.73 -8.93 0.13
N ASP A 11 2.67 -9.72 -0.01
CA ASP A 11 2.45 -10.93 0.81
C ASP A 11 3.60 -11.94 0.69
N GLU A 12 4.12 -12.16 -0.53
CA GLU A 12 5.30 -13.00 -0.78
C GLU A 12 6.56 -12.45 -0.10
N ILE A 13 6.77 -11.13 -0.16
CA ILE A 13 7.89 -10.45 0.49
C ILE A 13 7.80 -10.66 2.00
N THR A 14 6.65 -10.38 2.62
CA THR A 14 6.46 -10.57 4.07
C THR A 14 6.71 -12.01 4.49
N SER A 15 6.14 -12.97 3.75
CA SER A 15 6.33 -14.40 4.00
C SER A 15 7.80 -14.84 3.90
N THR A 16 8.61 -14.14 3.09
CA THR A 16 10.03 -14.44 2.93
C THR A 16 10.86 -13.77 4.01
N LEU A 17 10.52 -12.52 4.39
CA LEU A 17 11.17 -11.78 5.48
C LEU A 17 11.00 -12.46 6.84
N GLU A 18 9.95 -13.25 7.04
CA GLU A 18 9.68 -14.00 8.29
C GLU A 18 10.51 -15.29 8.44
N LYS A 19 11.29 -15.68 7.42
CA LYS A 19 12.11 -16.90 7.49
C LYS A 19 13.35 -16.69 8.36
N GLU A 20 13.63 -17.67 9.22
CA GLU A 20 14.79 -17.62 10.15
C GLU A 20 16.15 -17.74 9.44
N ASP A 21 16.19 -18.27 8.21
CA ASP A 21 17.41 -18.54 7.44
C ASP A 21 17.67 -17.51 6.33
N LEU A 22 17.04 -16.35 6.38
CA LEU A 22 17.20 -15.30 5.37
C LEU A 22 18.56 -14.59 5.50
N GLU A 23 19.29 -14.50 4.39
CA GLU A 23 20.53 -13.71 4.35
C GLU A 23 20.23 -12.21 4.42
N LEU A 24 21.06 -11.46 5.17
CA LEU A 24 20.85 -10.02 5.41
C LEU A 24 20.72 -9.21 4.11
N GLU A 25 21.55 -9.50 3.11
CA GLU A 25 21.54 -8.79 1.83
C GLU A 25 20.24 -9.03 1.06
N GLU A 26 19.72 -10.26 1.10
CA GLU A 26 18.42 -10.61 0.51
C GLU A 26 17.28 -9.91 1.26
N GLY A 27 17.31 -9.89 2.59
CA GLY A 27 16.34 -9.17 3.42
C GLY A 27 16.30 -7.67 3.13
N LEU A 28 17.46 -7.03 2.95
CA LEU A 28 17.54 -5.61 2.59
C LEU A 28 16.93 -5.35 1.20
N HIS A 29 17.23 -6.20 0.22
CA HIS A 29 16.66 -6.07 -1.12
C HIS A 29 15.13 -6.23 -1.12
N LEU A 30 14.61 -7.23 -0.39
CA LEU A 30 13.18 -7.46 -0.23
C LEU A 30 12.47 -6.28 0.48
N PHE A 31 13.12 -5.70 1.49
CA PHE A 31 12.60 -4.52 2.18
C PHE A 31 12.51 -3.31 1.25
N GLU A 32 13.56 -3.02 0.48
CA GLU A 32 13.56 -1.93 -0.50
C GLU A 32 12.48 -2.13 -1.57
N GLU A 33 12.32 -3.35 -2.06
CA GLU A 33 11.24 -3.71 -2.99
C GLU A 33 9.87 -3.45 -2.37
N GLY A 34 9.63 -3.91 -1.14
CA GLY A 34 8.38 -3.71 -0.41
C GLY A 34 8.03 -2.24 -0.22
N VAL A 35 8.99 -1.41 0.18
CA VAL A 35 8.80 0.05 0.32
C VAL A 35 8.43 0.69 -1.03
N GLY A 36 9.07 0.25 -2.12
CA GLY A 36 8.74 0.68 -3.48
C GLY A 36 7.31 0.33 -3.88
N LEU A 37 6.89 -0.91 -3.63
CA LEU A 37 5.54 -1.41 -3.92
C LEU A 37 4.47 -0.65 -3.12
N ILE A 38 4.69 -0.39 -1.83
CA ILE A 38 3.77 0.38 -0.98
C ILE A 38 3.61 1.80 -1.51
N ARG A 39 4.71 2.47 -1.90
CA ARG A 39 4.66 3.82 -2.48
C ARG A 39 3.85 3.88 -3.77
N GLU A 40 4.04 2.91 -4.67
CA GLU A 40 3.28 2.84 -5.92
C GLU A 40 1.80 2.49 -5.67
N ALA A 41 1.51 1.59 -4.73
CA ALA A 41 0.15 1.26 -4.33
C ALA A 41 -0.61 2.49 -3.80
N ARG A 42 0.02 3.27 -2.91
CA ARG A 42 -0.55 4.54 -2.40
C ARG A 42 -0.84 5.52 -3.52
N LYS A 43 0.11 5.72 -4.45
CA LYS A 43 -0.08 6.63 -5.58
C LYS A 43 -1.31 6.25 -6.44
N ARG A 44 -1.52 4.95 -6.66
CA ARG A 44 -2.68 4.47 -7.42
C ARG A 44 -3.99 4.64 -6.67
N LEU A 45 -3.99 4.36 -5.36
CA LEU A 45 -5.16 4.61 -4.52
C LEU A 45 -5.53 6.09 -4.56
N ASN A 46 -4.58 7.00 -4.37
CA ASN A 46 -4.83 8.44 -4.44
C ASN A 46 -5.40 8.85 -5.81
N THR A 47 -4.85 8.31 -6.90
CA THR A 47 -5.36 8.58 -8.25
C THR A 47 -6.80 8.08 -8.44
N ALA A 48 -7.11 6.89 -7.91
CA ALA A 48 -8.46 6.32 -7.95
C ALA A 48 -9.43 7.13 -7.10
N SER A 49 -9.04 7.49 -5.87
CA SER A 49 -9.82 8.34 -4.96
C SER A 49 -10.14 9.67 -5.62
N SER A 50 -9.15 10.42 -6.12
CA SER A 50 -9.40 11.71 -6.80
C SER A 50 -10.33 11.58 -8.02
N LYS A 51 -10.33 10.42 -8.71
CA LYS A 51 -11.27 10.17 -9.80
C LYS A 51 -12.69 9.95 -9.27
N VAL A 52 -12.84 9.22 -8.18
CA VAL A 52 -14.12 9.00 -7.49
C VAL A 52 -14.67 10.32 -6.96
N GLU A 53 -13.84 11.14 -6.30
CA GLU A 53 -14.24 12.46 -5.80
C GLU A 53 -14.79 13.36 -6.91
N LYS A 54 -14.10 13.41 -8.07
CA LYS A 54 -14.57 14.17 -9.23
C LYS A 54 -15.90 13.68 -9.78
N LEU A 55 -16.14 12.36 -9.76
CA LEU A 55 -17.41 11.78 -10.21
C LEU A 55 -18.52 12.11 -9.21
N ILE A 56 -18.27 11.95 -7.91
CA ILE A 56 -19.23 12.23 -6.85
C ILE A 56 -19.60 13.72 -6.80
N GLY A 57 -18.59 14.61 -6.81
CA GLY A 57 -18.82 16.06 -6.83
C GLY A 57 -19.53 16.56 -8.10
N SER A 58 -19.56 15.75 -9.17
CA SER A 58 -20.37 16.05 -10.36
C SER A 58 -21.81 15.55 -10.27
N MET A 59 -22.12 14.65 -9.32
CA MET A 59 -23.43 13.99 -9.18
C MET A 59 -24.29 14.58 -8.05
N GLU A 60 -23.72 15.17 -6.98
CA GLU A 60 -24.51 15.64 -5.83
C GLU A 60 -23.84 16.78 -5.04
N GLU A 61 -24.59 17.85 -4.75
CA GLU A 61 -24.20 18.93 -3.83
C GLU A 61 -24.41 18.45 -2.39
N GLY A 62 -23.35 17.96 -1.72
CA GLY A 62 -23.42 17.58 -0.29
C GLY A 62 -22.58 16.38 0.15
N LEU A 63 -21.91 15.68 -0.77
CA LEU A 63 -20.97 14.60 -0.40
C LEU A 63 -19.57 15.18 -0.15
N GLU A 64 -19.11 15.11 1.10
CA GLU A 64 -17.72 15.41 1.47
C GLU A 64 -16.87 14.14 1.39
N THR A 65 -15.74 14.24 0.71
CA THR A 65 -14.75 13.17 0.62
C THR A 65 -13.62 13.47 1.59
N VAL A 66 -13.15 12.44 2.29
CA VAL A 66 -12.00 12.53 3.20
C VAL A 66 -10.83 11.74 2.62
N GLU A 67 -9.62 12.24 2.84
CA GLU A 67 -8.41 11.58 2.39
C GLU A 67 -8.22 10.27 3.18
N PHE A 68 -7.94 9.17 2.48
CA PHE A 68 -7.74 7.88 3.12
C PHE A 68 -6.32 7.81 3.67
N GLU A 69 -6.17 8.11 4.96
CA GLU A 69 -4.91 7.91 5.69
C GLU A 69 -4.81 6.47 6.17
N LEU A 70 -3.86 5.72 5.61
CA LEU A 70 -3.50 4.41 6.15
C LEU A 70 -2.64 4.66 7.39
N GLU A 71 -3.22 4.58 8.58
CA GLU A 71 -2.45 4.51 9.83
C GLU A 71 -1.40 3.41 9.67
N ALA A 72 -0.13 3.78 9.78
CA ALA A 72 0.94 2.80 9.82
C ALA A 72 0.66 1.94 11.05
N ALA A 73 0.31 0.67 10.85
CA ALA A 73 0.24 -0.31 11.93
C ALA A 73 1.67 -0.46 12.48
N GLY A 74 2.00 0.37 13.47
CA GLY A 74 3.24 0.37 14.21
C GLY A 74 2.90 0.39 15.69
N GLU A 75 3.32 -0.67 16.36
CA GLU A 75 3.38 -0.84 17.83
C GLU A 75 2.05 -1.21 18.52
N THR A 76 1.73 -2.51 18.48
CA THR A 76 1.25 -3.18 19.70
C THR A 76 2.36 -4.12 20.18
N GLU A 77 3.37 -3.54 20.81
CA GLU A 77 4.14 -4.26 21.83
C GLU A 77 3.57 -3.83 23.18
N GLU A 78 2.91 -4.76 23.87
CA GLU A 78 2.80 -4.77 25.33
C GLU A 78 3.58 -5.97 25.86
#